data_AF-A0A7V5XCT5-F1
#
_entry.id   AF-A0A7V5XCT5-F1
#
_cell.length_a   1.000
_cell.length_b   1.000
_cell.length_c   1.000
_cell.angle_alpha   90.00
_cell.angle_beta   90.00
_cell.angle_gamma   90.00
#
_symmetry.space_group_name_H-M   'P 1'
#
loop_
_entity.id
_entity.type
_entity.pdbx_description
1 polymer ?
#
loop_
_entity_poly.entity_id
_entity_poly.type
_entity_poly.pdbx_seq_one_letter_code
_entity_poly.pdbx_strand_id
1 'polypeptide(L)' 'MFRGATKVTLDAKGRVAIPVRYRDRIKARCEGQLVCTVDKDHCLLLYPLPEWEEIERKLMRLSSFQPKVRRLQ' A
#
# COMPACT_ATOMS: atom_id res chain seq x y z
N MET A 1 -1.08 15.01 -2.42
CA MET A 1 0.03 14.17 -2.01
C MET A 1 -0.35 13.50 -0.69
N PHE A 2 0.05 12.24 -0.44
CA PHE A 2 -0.10 11.62 0.87
C PHE A 2 1.12 12.02 1.72
N ARG A 3 0.94 12.91 2.69
CA ARG A 3 2.03 13.44 3.53
C ARG A 3 1.54 13.70 4.96
N GLY A 4 2.49 13.59 5.90
CA GLY A 4 2.27 13.86 7.32
C GLY A 4 1.85 12.63 8.11
N ALA A 5 2.05 12.70 9.42
CA ALA A 5 1.63 11.67 10.36
C ALA A 5 0.18 11.88 10.79
N THR A 6 -0.51 10.79 11.15
CA THR A 6 -1.82 10.84 11.81
C THR A 6 -1.90 9.66 12.75
N LYS A 7 -2.20 9.91 14.01
CA LYS A 7 -2.49 8.84 14.96
C LYS A 7 -3.82 8.21 14.56
N VAL A 8 -3.82 6.90 14.36
CA VAL A 8 -5.00 6.09 14.10
C VAL A 8 -5.07 4.99 15.14
N THR A 9 -6.27 4.51 15.42
CA THR A 9 -6.51 3.39 16.33
C THR A 9 -7.09 2.21 15.55
N LEU A 10 -6.76 1.01 15.98
CA LEU A 10 -7.40 -0.22 15.53
C LEU A 10 -8.67 -0.44 16.34
N ASP A 11 -9.75 -0.81 15.66
CA ASP A 11 -10.93 -1.30 16.37
C ASP A 11 -10.76 -2.77 16.78
N ALA A 12 -11.75 -3.30 17.52
CA ALA A 12 -11.73 -4.69 18.01
C ALA A 12 -11.68 -5.75 16.89
N LYS A 13 -11.93 -5.37 15.63
CA LYS A 13 -11.89 -6.24 14.45
C LYS A 13 -10.62 -6.02 13.62
N GLY A 14 -9.67 -5.24 14.12
CA GLY A 14 -8.43 -4.93 13.42
C GLY A 14 -8.60 -3.96 12.24
N ARG A 15 -9.69 -3.20 12.18
CA ARG A 15 -9.91 -2.21 11.12
C ARG A 15 -9.30 -0.86 11.51
N VAL A 16 -8.76 -0.16 10.50
CA VAL A 16 -8.27 1.20 10.63
C VAL A 16 -9.13 2.12 9.79
N ALA A 17 -9.65 3.19 10.40
CA ALA A 17 -10.37 4.21 9.65
C ALA A 17 -9.38 5.11 8.89
N ILE A 18 -9.54 5.21 7.57
CA ILE A 18 -8.75 6.14 6.76
C ILE A 18 -9.07 7.58 7.19
N PRO A 19 -8.05 8.41 7.51
CA PRO A 19 -8.24 9.82 7.85
C PRO A 19 -8.98 10.58 6.75
N VAL A 20 -9.92 11.43 7.14
CA VAL A 20 -10.84 12.13 6.22
C VAL A 20 -10.10 12.87 5.11
N ARG A 21 -8.97 13.52 5.44
CA ARG A 21 -8.12 14.28 4.50
C ARG A 21 -7.62 13.48 3.29
N TYR A 22 -7.65 12.15 3.35
CA TYR A 22 -7.19 11.28 2.27
C TYR A 22 -8.33 10.62 1.49
N ARG A 23 -9.56 10.61 2.02
CA ARG A 23 -10.67 9.81 1.46
C ARG A 23 -11.03 10.22 0.04
N ASP A 24 -11.23 11.52 -0.21
CA ASP A 24 -11.64 12.00 -1.53
C ASP A 24 -10.55 11.75 -2.58
N ARG A 25 -9.28 11.90 -2.19
CA ARG A 25 -8.14 11.63 -3.06
C ARG A 25 -8.01 10.14 -3.40
N ILE A 26 -8.26 9.26 -2.43
CA ILE A 26 -8.28 7.80 -2.66
C ILE A 26 -9.42 7.44 -3.59
N LYS A 27 -10.64 7.93 -3.33
CA LYS A 27 -11.79 7.71 -4.19
C LYS A 27 -11.54 8.17 -5.63
N ALA A 28 -11.03 9.39 -5.81
CA ALA A 28 -10.77 9.95 -7.13
C ALA A 28 -9.65 9.23 -7.89
N ARG A 29 -8.71 8.56 -7.20
CA ARG A 29 -7.53 7.96 -7.81
C ARG A 29 -7.66 6.46 -8.08
N CYS A 30 -8.39 5.75 -7.23
CA CYS A 30 -8.49 4.30 -7.29
C CYS A 30 -9.84 3.76 -6.79
N GLU A 31 -10.89 4.58 -6.72
CA GLU A 31 -12.24 4.17 -6.30
C GLU A 31 -12.31 3.50 -4.92
N GLY A 32 -11.31 3.74 -4.06
CA GLY A 32 -11.21 3.07 -2.75
C GLY A 32 -10.42 1.77 -2.74
N GLN A 33 -9.92 1.30 -3.89
CA GLN A 33 -9.11 0.09 -4.00
C GLN A 33 -7.68 0.36 -3.51
N LEU A 34 -7.32 -0.31 -2.43
CA LEU A 34 -6.04 -0.17 -1.76
C LEU A 34 -5.40 -1.55 -1.58
N VAL A 35 -4.08 -1.60 -1.72
CA VAL A 35 -3.26 -2.79 -1.47
C VAL A 35 -2.43 -2.55 -0.21
N CYS A 36 -2.48 -3.50 0.72
CA CYS A 36 -1.71 -3.48 1.95
C CYS A 36 -0.59 -4.52 1.87
N THR A 37 0.65 -4.12 2.13
CA THR A 37 1.81 -5.00 2.18
C THR A 37 2.64 -4.77 3.43
N VAL A 38 3.59 -5.68 3.70
CA VAL A 38 4.46 -5.62 4.88
C VAL A 38 5.83 -5.09 4.47
N ASP A 39 6.32 -4.12 5.22
CA ASP A 39 7.71 -3.65 5.10
C ASP A 39 8.65 -4.43 6.04
N LYS A 40 9.95 -4.37 5.77
CA LYS A 40 10.98 -5.00 6.60
C LYS A 40 11.07 -4.38 7.99
N ASP A 41 10.70 -3.12 8.12
CA ASP A 41 10.71 -2.39 9.40
C ASP A 41 9.44 -2.64 10.22
N HIS A 42 8.80 -3.80 10.06
CA HIS A 42 7.59 -4.22 10.78
C HIS A 42 6.43 -3.22 10.71
N CYS A 43 6.31 -2.51 9.58
CA CYS A 43 5.20 -1.61 9.32
C CYS A 43 4.37 -2.08 8.13
N LEU A 44 3.13 -1.58 8.05
CA LEU A 44 2.26 -1.81 6.92
C LEU A 44 2.40 -0.67 5.92
N LEU A 45 2.57 -1.03 4.65
CA LEU A 45 2.54 -0.10 3.54
C LEU A 45 1.19 -0.18 2.86
N LEU A 46 0.65 0.98 2.49
CA LEU A 46 -0.64 1.08 1.85
C LEU A 46 -0.50 1.84 0.53
N TYR A 47 -0.87 1.19 -0.56
CA TYR A 47 -0.78 1.74 -1.92
C TYR A 47 -2.17 1.81 -2.54
N PRO A 48 -2.47 2.85 -3.34
CA PRO A 48 -3.58 2.75 -4.27
C PRO A 48 -3.26 1.70 -5.35
N LEU A 49 -4.29 0.98 -5.80
CA LEU A 49 -4.13 -0.18 -6.68
C LEU A 49 -3.32 0.11 -7.96
N PRO A 50 -3.57 1.20 -8.70
CA PRO A 50 -2.82 1.48 -9.93
C PRO A 50 -1.31 1.62 -9.72
N GLU A 51 -0.89 2.21 -8.59
CA GLU A 51 0.53 2.36 -8.24
C GLU A 51 1.14 1.03 -7.84
N TRP A 52 0.39 0.18 -7.14
CA TRP A 52 0.85 -1.16 -6.81
C TRP A 52 1.07 -2.00 -8.07
N GLU A 53 0.16 -1.94 -9.03
CA GLU A 53 0.31 -2.65 -10.31
C GLU A 53 1.57 -2.19 -11.08
N GLU A 54 1.93 -0.91 -11.01
CA GLU A 54 3.19 -0.44 -11.59
C GLU A 54 4.41 -1.02 -10.89
N ILE A 55 4.38 -1.09 -9.57
CA ILE A 55 5.46 -1.69 -8.76
C ILE A 55 5.57 -3.18 -9.11
N GLU A 56 4.44 -3.88 -9.13
CA GLU A 56 4.37 -5.29 -9.48
C GLU A 56 4.91 -5.56 -10.89
N ARG A 57 4.49 -4.77 -11.89
CA ARG A 57 5.03 -4.85 -13.26
C ARG A 57 6.55 -4.66 -13.31
N LYS A 58 7.09 -3.72 -12.52
CA LYS A 58 8.55 -3.49 -12.43
C LYS A 58 9.25 -4.68 -11.75
N LEU A 59 8.66 -5.25 -10.70
CA LEU A 59 9.20 -6.42 -10.00
C LEU A 59 9.19 -7.66 -10.89
N MET A 60 8.11 -7.92 -11.64
CA MET A 60 8.04 -9.04 -12.59
C MET A 60 9.13 -8.96 -13.67
N ARG A 61 9.47 -7.74 -14.13
CA ARG A 61 10.59 -7.53 -15.08
C ARG A 61 11.96 -7.80 -14.47
N LEU A 62 12.11 -7.63 -13.15
CA LEU A 62 13.36 -7.89 -12.42
C LEU A 62 13.47 -9.37 -11.99
N SER A 63 12.34 -10.08 -11.88
CA SER A 63 12.29 -11.43 -11.31
C SER A 63 12.88 -12.53 -12.19
N SER A 64 13.28 -12.24 -13.42
CA SER A 64 13.94 -13.24 -14.29
C SER A 64 15.39 -13.53 -13.87
N PHE A 65 16.04 -12.66 -13.07
CA PHE A 65 17.49 -12.78 -12.79
C PHE A 65 17.93 -12.63 -11.33
N GLN A 66 17.04 -12.36 -10.36
CA GLN A 66 17.47 -12.09 -8.97
C GLN A 66 16.67 -12.87 -7.90
N PRO A 67 17.32 -13.81 -7.17
CA PRO A 67 16.70 -14.58 -6.09
C PRO A 67 16.08 -13.75 -4.95
N LYS A 68 16.50 -12.50 -4.78
CA LYS A 68 15.98 -11.60 -3.72
C LYS A 68 14.55 -11.10 -3.99
N VAL A 69 14.06 -11.16 -5.23
CA VAL A 69 12.70 -10.69 -5.60
C VAL A 69 11.61 -11.65 -5.13
N ARG A 70 11.94 -12.95 -4.93
CA ARG A 70 10.96 -13.99 -4.54
C ARG A 70 10.40 -13.81 -3.12
N ARG A 71 11.03 -13.01 -2.25
CA ARG A 71 10.51 -12.71 -0.89
C ARG A 71 9.51 -11.55 -0.85
N LEU A 72 9.28 -10.89 -1.99
CA LEU A 72 8.37 -9.74 -2.13
C LEU A 72 7.10 -10.09 -2.91
N GLN A 73 7.02 -11.30 -3.49
CA GLN A 73 5.76 -11.92 -3.93
C GLN A 73 5.05 -12.52 -2.72
#